data_AF-A0A7S3SLX0-F1
#
_entry.id   AF-A0A7S3SLX0-F1
#
_cell.length_a   1.000
_cell.length_b   1.000
_cell.length_c   1.000
_cell.angle_alpha   90.00
_cell.angle_beta   90.00
_cell.angle_gamma   90.00
#
_symmetry.space_group_name_H-M   'P 1'
#
loop_
_entity.id
_entity.type
_entity.pdbx_description
1 polymer ?
#
loop_
_entity_poly.entity_id
_entity_poly.type
_entity_poly.pdbx_seq_one_letter_code
_entity_poly.pdbx_strand_id
1 'polypeptide(L)'
;NTLSFSVLLDILQEGGIATKRIKAFKANLDDDAIKCLASYLESLPPTSLPDEVHLSNNQITQEGLSALLGTIELKRSQVEQQASLKPIWVRLENNKVDDAILKSLLAEGR
;
A
#
# COMPACT_ATOMS: atom_id res chain seq x y z
N ASN A 1 -24.23 0.81 10.75
CA ASN A 1 -23.66 0.87 9.40
C ASN A 1 -22.20 1.21 9.50
N THR A 2 -21.34 0.20 9.60
CA THR A 2 -19.89 0.36 9.51
C THR A 2 -19.54 0.03 8.07
N LEU A 3 -19.09 1.02 7.30
CA LEU A 3 -18.55 0.79 5.95
C LEU A 3 -17.29 -0.09 6.11
N SER A 4 -17.24 -1.23 5.42
CA SER A 4 -16.03 -2.08 5.39
C SER A 4 -14.92 -1.36 4.62
N PHE A 5 -13.66 -1.58 5.02
CA PHE A 5 -12.49 -1.05 4.31
C PHE A 5 -12.48 -1.48 2.82
N SER A 6 -12.86 -2.73 2.53
CA SER A 6 -12.99 -3.23 1.16
C SER A 6 -14.01 -2.45 0.34
N VAL A 7 -15.20 -2.19 0.90
CA VAL A 7 -16.27 -1.43 0.22
C VAL A 7 -15.83 -0.01 -0.12
N LEU A 8 -15.05 0.64 0.76
CA LEU A 8 -14.47 1.94 0.44
C LEU A 8 -13.53 1.85 -0.76
N LEU A 9 -12.66 0.84 -0.80
CA LEU A 9 -11.70 0.66 -1.89
C LEU A 9 -12.41 0.32 -3.21
N ASP A 10 -13.46 -0.50 -3.18
CA ASP A 10 -14.28 -0.82 -4.34
C ASP A 10 -14.88 0.45 -4.95
N ILE A 11 -15.47 1.32 -4.11
CA ILE A 11 -16.03 2.61 -4.57
C ILE A 11 -14.95 3.50 -5.21
N LEU A 12 -13.76 3.58 -4.61
CA LEU A 12 -12.66 4.36 -5.16
C LEU A 12 -12.18 3.79 -6.50
N GLN A 13 -12.07 2.46 -6.59
CA GLN A 13 -11.64 1.76 -7.80
C GLN A 13 -12.67 1.91 -8.93
N GLU A 14 -13.95 1.69 -8.68
CA GLU A 14 -15.03 1.88 -9.65
C GLU A 14 -15.11 3.33 -10.16
N GLY A 15 -14.84 4.29 -9.28
CA GLY A 15 -14.78 5.70 -9.65
C GLY A 15 -13.48 6.16 -10.31
N GLY A 16 -12.46 5.30 -10.41
CA GLY A 16 -11.12 5.68 -10.87
C GLY A 16 -10.47 6.78 -10.02
N ILE A 17 -10.81 6.84 -8.73
CA ILE A 17 -10.43 7.92 -7.83
C ILE A 17 -9.04 7.65 -7.25
N ALA A 18 -8.09 8.52 -7.55
CA ALA A 18 -6.78 8.50 -6.91
C ALA A 18 -6.80 9.26 -5.57
N THR A 19 -6.02 8.78 -4.62
CA THR A 19 -5.86 9.41 -3.29
C THR A 19 -4.42 9.84 -3.07
N LYS A 20 -4.20 11.03 -2.51
CA LYS A 20 -2.83 11.46 -2.13
C LYS A 20 -2.27 10.69 -0.93
N ARG A 21 -3.14 10.28 0.01
CA ARG A 21 -2.73 9.62 1.25
C ARG A 21 -3.78 8.63 1.69
N ILE A 22 -3.33 7.47 2.17
CA ILE A 22 -4.18 6.44 2.78
C ILE A 22 -3.71 6.24 4.21
N LYS A 23 -4.59 6.47 5.18
CA LYS A 23 -4.28 6.32 6.60
C LYS A 23 -5.31 5.43 7.27
N ALA A 24 -4.90 4.22 7.61
CA ALA A 24 -5.71 3.23 8.30
C ALA A 24 -4.96 2.69 9.52
N PHE A 25 -4.61 3.60 10.44
CA PHE A 25 -3.95 3.30 11.71
C PHE A 25 -4.93 2.66 12.70
N LYS A 26 -4.53 1.57 13.37
CA LYS A 26 -5.37 0.85 14.35
C LYS A 26 -6.76 0.48 13.80
N ALA A 27 -6.80 0.09 12.53
CA ALA A 27 -8.04 -0.24 11.82
C ALA A 27 -8.34 -1.75 11.83
N ASN A 28 -7.54 -2.56 12.53
CA ASN A 28 -7.66 -4.01 12.59
C ASN A 28 -7.62 -4.68 11.20
N LEU A 29 -6.77 -4.16 10.31
CA LEU A 29 -6.58 -4.70 8.97
C LEU A 29 -5.66 -5.93 9.01
N ASP A 30 -5.93 -6.91 8.16
CA ASP A 30 -5.11 -8.10 7.92
C ASP A 30 -4.61 -8.14 6.47
N ASP A 31 -4.00 -9.25 6.07
CA ASP A 31 -3.42 -9.39 4.73
C ASP A 31 -4.47 -9.33 3.62
N ASP A 32 -5.71 -9.80 3.87
CA ASP A 32 -6.77 -9.75 2.88
C ASP A 32 -7.22 -8.31 2.62
N ALA A 33 -7.33 -7.49 3.67
CA ALA A 33 -7.55 -6.05 3.53
C ALA A 33 -6.43 -5.36 2.74
N ILE A 34 -5.16 -5.76 2.93
CA ILE A 34 -4.03 -5.20 2.19
C ILE A 34 -4.01 -5.67 0.74
N LYS A 35 -4.44 -6.90 0.43
CA LYS A 35 -4.63 -7.36 -0.95
C LYS A 35 -5.72 -6.56 -1.68
N CYS A 36 -6.81 -6.20 -1.00
CA CYS A 36 -7.80 -5.26 -1.57
C CYS A 36 -7.16 -3.88 -1.86
N LEU A 37 -6.36 -3.36 -0.93
CA LEU A 37 -5.64 -2.11 -1.14
C LEU A 37 -4.69 -2.20 -2.35
N ALA A 38 -3.94 -3.30 -2.46
CA ALA A 38 -3.05 -3.55 -3.58
C ALA A 38 -3.83 -3.60 -4.92
N SER A 39 -4.97 -4.31 -4.97
CA SER A 39 -5.82 -4.34 -6.17
C SER A 39 -6.31 -2.95 -6.59
N TYR A 40 -6.74 -2.12 -5.63
CA TYR A 40 -7.07 -0.72 -5.90
C TYR A 40 -5.87 0.07 -6.46
N LEU A 41 -4.67 -0.05 -5.87
CA LEU A 41 -3.47 0.65 -6.37
C LEU A 41 -3.07 0.18 -7.77
N GLU A 42 -3.28 -1.10 -8.09
CA GLU A 42 -3.01 -1.67 -9.40
C GLU A 42 -3.89 -1.02 -10.49
N SER A 43 -5.15 -0.71 -10.15
CA SER A 43 -6.12 -0.08 -11.05
C SER A 43 -5.78 1.38 -11.41
N LEU A 44 -4.97 2.07 -10.58
CA LEU A 44 -4.61 3.47 -10.79
C LEU A 44 -3.54 3.64 -11.87
N PRO A 45 -3.46 4.78 -12.57
CA PRO A 45 -2.28 5.13 -13.35
C PRO A 45 -1.01 5.15 -12.47
N PRO A 46 0.17 4.73 -12.96
CA PRO A 46 1.42 4.76 -12.19
C PRO A 46 1.77 6.11 -11.57
N THR A 47 1.40 7.21 -12.23
CA THR A 47 1.63 8.59 -11.78
C THR A 47 0.63 9.07 -10.73
N SER A 48 -0.38 8.25 -10.40
CA SER A 48 -1.48 8.57 -9.48
C SER A 48 -1.45 7.73 -8.20
N LEU A 49 -0.35 7.01 -7.94
CA LEU A 49 -0.13 6.34 -6.66
C LEU A 49 -0.09 7.37 -5.50
N PRO A 50 -0.49 6.97 -4.28
CA PRO A 50 -0.46 7.86 -3.13
C PRO A 50 0.98 8.25 -2.74
N ASP A 51 1.14 9.43 -2.17
CA ASP A 51 2.40 9.89 -1.59
C ASP A 51 2.68 9.22 -0.22
N GLU A 52 1.62 8.77 0.48
CA GLU A 52 1.71 8.19 1.84
C GLU A 52 0.71 7.04 2.02
N VAL A 53 1.18 5.92 2.58
CA VAL A 53 0.39 4.78 3.03
C VAL A 53 0.75 4.46 4.47
N HIS A 54 -0.15 4.74 5.41
CA HIS A 54 0.05 4.53 6.84
C HIS A 54 -0.87 3.43 7.37
N LEU A 55 -0.25 2.32 7.77
CA LEU A 55 -0.88 1.06 8.16
C LEU A 55 -0.36 0.53 9.51
N SER A 56 0.23 1.39 10.33
CA SER A 56 0.77 0.99 11.63
C SER A 56 -0.33 0.48 12.58
N ASN A 57 0.02 -0.46 13.46
CA ASN A 57 -0.84 -1.07 14.48
C ASN A 57 -2.04 -1.84 13.89
N ASN A 58 -1.77 -2.69 12.90
CA ASN A 58 -2.72 -3.63 12.31
C ASN A 58 -2.21 -5.08 12.49
N GLN A 59 -2.77 -6.03 11.76
CA GLN A 59 -2.47 -7.46 11.84
C GLN A 59 -1.74 -7.97 10.58
N ILE A 60 -1.08 -7.08 9.84
CA ILE A 60 -0.44 -7.35 8.54
C ILE A 60 0.79 -8.23 8.76
N THR A 61 0.95 -9.27 7.93
CA THR A 61 2.12 -10.15 7.94
C THR A 61 3.05 -9.82 6.77
N GLN A 62 4.11 -10.60 6.62
CA GLN A 62 4.98 -10.51 5.44
C GLN A 62 4.20 -10.68 4.13
N GLU A 63 3.15 -11.51 4.10
CA GLU A 63 2.37 -11.76 2.88
C GLU A 63 1.68 -10.48 2.39
N GLY A 64 0.96 -9.78 3.26
CA GLY A 64 0.31 -8.52 2.93
C GLY A 64 1.31 -7.42 2.56
N LEU A 65 2.44 -7.35 3.27
CA LEU A 65 3.52 -6.42 2.93
C LEU A 65 4.09 -6.68 1.53
N SER A 66 4.39 -7.94 1.20
CA SER A 66 4.92 -8.33 -0.10
C SER A 66 3.93 -8.04 -1.23
N ALA A 67 2.64 -8.26 -1.01
CA ALA A 67 1.60 -7.90 -1.98
C ALA A 67 1.58 -6.38 -2.24
N LEU A 68 1.57 -5.57 -1.18
CA LEU A 68 1.56 -4.11 -1.30
C LEU A 68 2.80 -3.56 -2.02
N LEU A 69 4.00 -3.96 -1.58
CA LEU A 69 5.24 -3.49 -2.18
C LEU A 69 5.40 -3.99 -3.62
N GLY A 70 5.06 -5.26 -3.88
CA GLY A 70 5.09 -5.84 -5.22
C GLY A 70 4.23 -5.06 -6.21
N THR A 71 3.01 -4.68 -5.81
CA THR A 71 2.16 -3.82 -6.64
C THR A 71 2.77 -2.44 -6.85
N ILE A 72 3.27 -1.78 -5.80
CA ILE A 72 3.90 -0.45 -5.93
C ILE A 72 5.08 -0.50 -6.90
N GLU A 73 5.95 -1.51 -6.78
CA GLU A 73 7.13 -1.69 -7.62
C GLU A 73 6.75 -2.00 -9.07
N LEU A 74 5.79 -2.90 -9.28
CA LEU A 74 5.25 -3.20 -10.61
C LEU A 74 4.74 -1.92 -11.28
N LYS A 75 3.93 -1.12 -10.58
CA LYS A 75 3.40 0.14 -11.12
C LYS A 75 4.52 1.14 -11.40
N ARG A 76 5.51 1.26 -10.53
CA ARG A 76 6.66 2.17 -10.73
C ARG A 76 7.52 1.74 -11.92
N SER A 77 7.65 0.43 -12.18
CA SER A 77 8.38 -0.10 -13.34
C SER A 77 7.77 0.29 -14.70
N GLN A 78 6.49 0.67 -14.71
CA GLN A 78 5.77 1.09 -15.92
C GLN A 78 6.06 2.55 -16.31
N VAL A 79 6.80 3.31 -15.49
CA VAL A 79 7.15 4.70 -15.78
C VAL A 79 8.52 4.78 -16.44
N GLU A 80 8.55 5.20 -17.70
CA GLU A 80 9.77 5.31 -18.51
C GLU A 80 10.82 6.22 -17.86
N GLN A 81 10.39 7.36 -17.29
CA GLN A 81 11.28 8.32 -16.65
C GLN A 81 11.20 8.20 -15.13
N GLN A 82 12.02 7.32 -14.55
CA GLN A 82 12.02 7.11 -13.10
C GLN A 82 12.31 8.37 -12.28
N ALA A 83 13.06 9.33 -12.82
CA ALA A 83 13.32 10.62 -12.16
C ALA A 83 12.05 11.47 -11.91
N SER A 84 10.93 11.15 -12.58
CA SER A 84 9.64 11.80 -12.36
C SER A 84 8.84 11.20 -11.20
N LEU A 85 9.25 10.02 -10.71
CA LEU A 85 8.53 9.32 -9.65
C LEU A 85 8.84 9.95 -8.29
N LYS A 86 7.80 10.41 -7.61
CA LYS A 86 7.89 10.80 -6.21
C LYS A 86 8.08 9.58 -5.31
N PRO A 87 8.79 9.70 -4.19
CA PRO A 87 8.83 8.65 -3.17
C PRO A 87 7.44 8.43 -2.57
N ILE A 88 7.14 7.17 -2.22
CA ILE A 88 5.92 6.80 -1.49
C ILE A 88 6.33 6.42 -0.07
N TRP A 89 5.80 7.12 0.92
CA TRP A 89 6.08 6.81 2.33
C TRP A 89 5.16 5.71 2.84
N VAL A 90 5.70 4.52 3.08
CA VAL A 90 4.97 3.40 3.69
C VAL A 90 5.33 3.27 5.18
N ARG A 91 4.32 3.27 6.06
CA ARG A 91 4.49 3.11 7.51
C ARG A 91 3.75 1.87 8.02
N LEU A 92 4.47 0.95 8.65
CA LEU A 92 3.96 -0.38 9.06
C LEU A 92 4.32 -0.77 10.50
N GLU A 93 4.65 0.19 11.36
CA GLU A 93 5.05 -0.06 12.76
C GLU A 93 3.99 -0.90 13.51
N ASN A 94 4.41 -1.81 14.39
CA ASN A 94 3.52 -2.67 15.20
C ASN A 94 2.56 -3.54 14.36
N ASN A 95 3.07 -4.14 13.29
CA ASN A 95 2.40 -5.23 12.56
C ASN A 95 3.11 -6.57 12.84
N LYS A 96 2.65 -7.66 12.23
CA LYS A 96 3.20 -9.02 12.36
C LYS A 96 4.26 -9.31 11.28
N VAL A 97 5.10 -8.32 10.98
CA VAL A 97 6.22 -8.45 10.03
C VAL A 97 7.50 -8.62 10.84
N ASP A 98 8.35 -9.57 10.44
CA ASP A 98 9.66 -9.77 11.07
C ASP A 98 10.57 -8.53 10.84
N ASP A 99 11.17 -8.03 11.91
CA ASP A 99 12.13 -6.91 11.87
C ASP A 99 13.31 -7.17 10.94
N ALA A 100 13.76 -8.43 10.78
CA ALA A 100 14.83 -8.80 9.86
C ALA A 100 14.44 -8.51 8.41
N ILE A 101 13.18 -8.76 8.04
CA ILE A 101 12.65 -8.46 6.71
C ILE A 101 12.60 -6.95 6.50
N LEU A 102 12.07 -6.20 7.46
CA LEU A 102 12.02 -4.74 7.39
C LEU A 102 13.42 -4.13 7.24
N LYS A 103 14.40 -4.63 8.00
CA LYS A 103 15.79 -4.18 7.88
C LYS A 103 16.40 -4.51 6.51
N SER A 104 16.11 -5.68 5.95
CA SER A 104 16.56 -6.05 4.60
C SER A 104 16.00 -5.09 3.55
N LEU A 105 14.70 -4.81 3.59
CA LEU A 105 14.03 -3.90 2.65
C LEU A 105 14.62 -2.48 2.74
N LEU A 106 14.81 -1.98 3.97
CA LEU A 106 15.42 -0.66 4.18
C LEU A 106 16.87 -0.60 3.65
N ALA A 107 17.65 -1.68 3.77
CA ALA A 107 19.00 -1.76 3.21
C ALA A 107 19.00 -1.78 1.67
N GLU A 108 17.92 -2.26 1.04
CA GLU A 108 17.67 -2.20 -0.40
C GLU A 108 17.15 -0.82 -0.85
N GLY A 109 16.92 0.12 0.08
CA GLY A 109 16.34 1.44 -0.22
C GLY A 109 14.84 1.40 -0.52
N ARG A 110 14.14 0.37 -0.03
CA ARG A 110 12.69 0.16 -0.18
C ARG A 110 11.92 0.56 1.07
#